data_AF-A0A917Z0H2-F1
#
_entry.id   AF-A0A917Z0H2-F1
#
_cell.length_a   1.000
_cell.length_b   1.000
_cell.length_c   1.000
_cell.angle_alpha   90.00
_cell.angle_beta   90.00
_cell.angle_gamma   90.00
#
_symmetry.space_group_name_H-M   'P 1'
#
loop_
_entity.id
_entity.type
_entity.pdbx_description
1 polymer ?
#
loop_
_entity_poly.entity_id
_entity_poly.type
_entity_poly.pdbx_seq_one_letter_code
_entity_poly.pdbx_strand_id
1 'polypeptide(L)'
;MQGWDPKLIAKYNINGPRYTSYPTALALNEDFNLDAVQLALDSSRDDLSLYIHIPFCHQLCYYCGCNKVITRHQHKADNYLDALELEMALYQQKLQGKRIHQIHLGGGTPTFLTNGQLSRLLLALHRHFDIAIDAELSIEIDPRSCNDDKLRHLRKLGFGRVSFGVQDLDEKVQIAINRVQETDLIRHQVALCRELGFASINLDLVYGLPYQHPESFAETLAEIVRLSPDRISLFSYAHLPARFAAQRKIPDASLPDSATKLALLQQSIDAFEQAGYQFIGMDHFAKPDDELAKAQQQGRLQRNFQGYTTHGQDALIGLGVSSISQVNGVLWQNAKELPAYYEAMQQRSLPVQKGFSLSEDDKMRAALISQLICHFNLDIPAFCQTWQLADFWRTFADACDNLRPFIDDGLVRVTDSRLEVLPKGRFWVRSICACFDAYLQQGQMRYSKVV
;
A
#
# COMPACT_ATOMS: atom_id res chain seq x y z
N MET A 1 4.18 -11.26 -25.96
CA MET A 1 5.34 -11.73 -25.17
C MET A 1 5.26 -13.25 -25.04
N GLN A 2 6.38 -13.95 -24.86
CA GLN A 2 6.38 -15.39 -24.51
C GLN A 2 5.70 -15.56 -23.14
N GLY A 3 4.76 -16.50 -23.02
CA GLY A 3 4.04 -16.78 -21.78
C GLY A 3 4.97 -17.18 -20.62
N TRP A 4 4.43 -17.16 -19.40
CA TRP A 4 5.18 -17.46 -18.17
C TRP A 4 5.79 -18.86 -18.22
N ASP A 5 7.02 -18.99 -17.75
CA ASP A 5 7.65 -20.29 -17.55
C ASP A 5 7.14 -20.92 -16.25
N PRO A 6 6.36 -22.03 -16.31
CA PRO A 6 5.85 -22.71 -15.12
C PRO A 6 6.95 -23.18 -14.16
N LYS A 7 8.19 -23.38 -14.64
CA LYS A 7 9.33 -23.75 -13.79
C LYS A 7 9.76 -22.60 -12.89
N LEU A 8 9.84 -21.37 -13.43
CA LEU A 8 10.19 -20.18 -12.65
C LEU A 8 9.14 -19.90 -11.59
N ILE A 9 7.88 -20.09 -11.95
CA ILE A 9 6.73 -20.01 -11.04
C ILE A 9 6.90 -20.95 -9.83
N ALA A 10 7.15 -22.23 -10.09
CA ALA A 10 7.27 -23.22 -9.02
C ALA A 10 8.47 -22.92 -8.12
N LYS A 11 9.54 -22.38 -8.71
CA LYS A 11 10.78 -22.02 -8.01
C LYS A 11 10.65 -20.79 -7.12
N TYR A 12 9.95 -19.75 -7.57
CA TYR A 12 9.95 -18.44 -6.92
C TYR A 12 8.63 -18.04 -6.25
N ASN A 13 7.57 -18.85 -6.34
CA ASN A 13 6.34 -18.64 -5.57
C ASN A 13 6.47 -19.05 -4.09
N ILE A 14 7.46 -18.47 -3.42
CA ILE A 14 7.78 -18.65 -2.01
C ILE A 14 7.07 -17.60 -1.16
N ASN A 15 7.03 -17.80 0.16
CA ASN A 15 6.57 -16.77 1.09
C ASN A 15 7.63 -15.69 1.20
N GLY A 16 7.23 -14.42 1.08
CA GLY A 16 8.17 -13.30 1.15
C GLY A 16 7.47 -12.02 1.59
N PRO A 17 8.20 -11.10 2.24
CA PRO A 17 7.62 -9.84 2.68
C PRO A 17 7.22 -8.97 1.48
N ARG A 18 6.22 -8.11 1.71
CA ARG A 18 5.78 -7.13 0.71
C ARG A 18 6.75 -5.96 0.55
N TYR A 19 7.73 -5.82 1.45
CA TYR A 19 8.62 -4.66 1.56
C TYR A 19 7.85 -3.34 1.46
N THR A 20 6.72 -3.29 2.15
CA THR A 20 5.98 -2.04 2.40
C THR A 20 6.85 -1.05 3.17
N SER A 21 7.75 -1.57 4.02
CA SER A 21 8.89 -0.90 4.62
C SER A 21 10.06 -1.89 4.73
N TYR A 22 11.25 -1.36 4.96
CA TYR A 22 12.38 -2.12 5.50
C TYR A 22 12.92 -1.42 6.75
N PRO A 23 13.11 -2.13 7.87
CA PRO A 23 12.69 -3.51 8.12
C PRO A 23 11.16 -3.68 8.03
N THR A 24 10.69 -4.91 7.95
CA THR A 24 9.25 -5.18 7.86
C THR A 24 8.55 -4.86 9.19
N ALA A 25 7.22 -4.71 9.18
CA ALA A 25 6.43 -4.49 10.40
C ALA A 25 6.57 -5.62 11.45
N LEU A 26 7.17 -6.77 11.11
CA LEU A 26 7.48 -7.84 12.07
C LEU A 26 8.68 -7.53 12.96
N ALA A 27 9.56 -6.59 12.56
CA ALA A 27 10.69 -6.15 13.37
C ALA A 27 10.28 -5.15 14.47
N LEU A 28 9.11 -4.52 14.34
CA LEU A 28 8.58 -3.60 15.35
C LEU A 28 8.38 -4.35 16.67
N ASN A 29 8.88 -3.77 17.76
CA ASN A 29 8.84 -4.37 19.09
C ASN A 29 8.21 -3.42 20.11
N GLU A 30 7.75 -3.98 21.23
CA GLU A 30 7.08 -3.22 22.31
C GLU A 30 8.09 -2.52 23.23
N ASP A 31 9.35 -2.96 23.22
CA ASP A 31 10.45 -2.35 23.98
C ASP A 31 11.09 -1.20 23.17
N PHE A 32 10.28 -0.21 22.85
CA PHE A 32 10.65 0.91 22.00
C PHE A 32 10.71 2.22 22.79
N ASN A 33 11.83 2.93 22.70
CA ASN A 33 11.98 4.24 23.32
C ASN A 33 11.20 5.32 22.56
N LEU A 34 10.14 5.84 23.17
CA LEU A 34 9.29 6.89 22.58
C LEU A 34 10.02 8.21 22.32
N ASP A 35 11.13 8.50 23.01
CA ASP A 35 11.93 9.71 22.77
C ASP A 35 12.51 9.73 21.33
N ALA A 36 12.71 8.55 20.73
CA ALA A 36 13.14 8.42 19.35
C ALA A 36 12.14 9.04 18.36
N VAL A 37 10.84 9.09 18.70
CA VAL A 37 9.82 9.75 17.87
C VAL A 37 10.09 11.24 17.78
N GLN A 38 10.31 11.91 18.91
CA GLN A 38 10.57 13.36 18.89
C GLN A 38 11.87 13.67 18.14
N LEU A 39 12.94 12.90 18.42
CA LEU A 39 14.22 13.08 17.75
C LEU A 39 14.10 12.90 16.22
N ALA A 40 13.33 11.91 15.77
CA ALA A 40 13.08 11.68 14.35
C ALA A 40 12.32 12.85 13.70
N LEU A 41 11.31 13.40 14.38
CA LEU A 41 10.55 14.55 13.89
C LEU A 41 11.40 15.82 13.81
N ASP A 42 12.22 16.10 14.83
CA ASP A 42 13.09 17.27 14.88
C ASP A 42 14.15 17.25 13.75
N SER A 43 14.64 16.06 13.41
CA SER A 43 15.66 15.84 12.37
C SER A 43 15.09 15.48 11.00
N SER A 44 13.76 15.46 10.87
CA SER A 44 13.08 15.15 9.61
C SER A 44 13.14 16.31 8.62
N ARG A 45 12.78 16.02 7.37
CA ARG A 45 12.49 17.05 6.36
C ARG A 45 11.33 17.93 6.80
N ASP A 46 11.19 19.11 6.21
CA ASP A 46 10.09 20.01 6.57
C ASP A 46 8.75 19.56 5.96
N ASP A 47 8.80 18.89 4.81
CA ASP A 47 7.62 18.37 4.12
C ASP A 47 7.29 16.95 4.60
N LEU A 48 6.07 16.77 5.11
CA LEU A 48 5.56 15.51 5.63
C LEU A 48 4.27 15.09 4.93
N SER A 49 3.94 13.81 5.07
CA SER A 49 2.68 13.20 4.64
C SER A 49 1.89 12.70 5.85
N LEU A 50 0.56 12.79 5.78
CA LEU A 50 -0.35 12.20 6.76
C LEU A 50 -1.10 11.02 6.17
N TYR A 51 -1.13 9.92 6.92
CA TYR A 51 -2.08 8.83 6.73
C TYR A 51 -3.05 8.83 7.89
N ILE A 52 -4.35 8.80 7.62
CA ILE A 52 -5.38 8.72 8.65
C ILE A 52 -6.18 7.44 8.42
N HIS A 53 -6.14 6.55 9.41
CA HIS A 53 -6.86 5.30 9.36
C HIS A 53 -8.30 5.48 9.85
N ILE A 54 -9.29 5.17 9.02
CA ILE A 54 -10.70 5.13 9.40
C ILE A 54 -11.13 3.67 9.45
N PRO A 55 -11.26 3.05 10.65
CA PRO A 55 -11.36 1.59 10.76
C PRO A 55 -12.76 1.05 10.41
N PHE A 56 -13.78 1.89 10.29
CA PHE A 56 -15.16 1.40 10.25
C PHE A 56 -15.59 0.91 8.86
N CYS A 57 -16.32 -0.20 8.82
CA CYS A 57 -17.03 -0.68 7.62
C CYS A 57 -18.47 -1.06 7.96
N HIS A 58 -19.41 -0.84 7.04
CA HIS A 58 -20.81 -1.25 7.21
C HIS A 58 -21.01 -2.78 7.10
N GLN A 59 -20.20 -3.44 6.28
CA GLN A 59 -20.35 -4.85 5.94
C GLN A 59 -19.01 -5.60 5.98
N LEU A 60 -19.08 -6.86 6.40
CA LEU A 60 -17.94 -7.76 6.44
C LEU A 60 -17.67 -8.39 5.07
N CYS A 61 -16.65 -7.92 4.36
CA CYS A 61 -16.13 -8.64 3.20
C CYS A 61 -15.27 -9.82 3.65
N TYR A 62 -15.51 -11.02 3.12
CA TYR A 62 -14.89 -12.25 3.64
C TYR A 62 -13.41 -12.37 3.29
N TYR A 63 -12.96 -11.76 2.19
CA TYR A 63 -11.56 -11.77 1.76
C TYR A 63 -10.65 -10.83 2.57
N CYS A 64 -11.23 -9.82 3.24
CA CYS A 64 -10.50 -8.66 3.74
C CYS A 64 -9.53 -9.01 4.88
N GLY A 65 -8.27 -8.60 4.72
CA GLY A 65 -7.20 -8.71 5.72
C GLY A 65 -6.80 -7.38 6.38
N CYS A 66 -7.53 -6.29 6.12
CA CYS A 66 -7.25 -4.97 6.68
C CYS A 66 -7.58 -4.89 8.18
N ASN A 67 -6.93 -3.97 8.91
CA ASN A 67 -7.42 -3.58 10.23
C ASN A 67 -8.73 -2.81 10.04
N LYS A 68 -9.83 -3.32 10.60
CA LYS A 68 -11.16 -2.75 10.44
C LYS A 68 -12.15 -3.26 11.48
N VAL A 69 -13.17 -2.46 11.74
CA VAL A 69 -14.24 -2.68 12.70
C VAL A 69 -15.59 -2.66 11.96
N ILE A 70 -16.29 -3.79 11.96
CA ILE A 70 -17.62 -3.87 11.34
C ILE A 70 -18.65 -3.30 12.31
N THR A 71 -19.39 -2.28 11.89
CA THR A 71 -20.45 -1.71 12.72
C THR A 71 -21.51 -1.00 11.89
N ARG A 72 -22.72 -0.92 12.43
CA ARG A 72 -23.82 -0.09 11.90
C ARG A 72 -24.06 1.17 12.74
N HIS A 73 -23.29 1.36 13.81
CA HIS A 73 -23.48 2.43 14.77
C HIS A 73 -22.68 3.67 14.35
N GLN A 74 -23.32 4.62 13.67
CA GLN A 74 -22.66 5.82 13.15
C GLN A 74 -21.99 6.67 14.25
N HIS A 75 -22.58 6.74 15.45
CA HIS A 75 -22.01 7.50 16.58
C HIS A 75 -20.61 7.03 17.00
N LYS A 76 -20.20 5.80 16.66
CA LYS A 76 -18.84 5.33 16.91
C LYS A 76 -17.80 6.11 16.11
N ALA A 77 -18.17 6.63 14.94
CA ALA A 77 -17.32 7.53 14.17
C ALA A 77 -17.14 8.88 14.88
N ASP A 78 -18.16 9.41 15.55
CA ASP A 78 -18.03 10.66 16.31
C ASP A 78 -17.03 10.50 17.46
N ASN A 79 -17.18 9.44 18.26
CA ASN A 79 -16.23 9.12 19.34
C ASN A 79 -14.81 8.92 18.82
N TYR A 80 -14.66 8.33 17.63
CA TYR A 80 -13.36 8.13 17.01
C TYR A 80 -12.75 9.43 16.49
N LEU A 81 -13.57 10.34 15.94
CA LEU A 81 -13.11 11.67 15.53
C LEU A 81 -12.73 12.53 16.73
N ASP A 82 -13.42 12.41 17.87
CA ASP A 82 -13.00 13.04 19.13
C ASP A 82 -11.59 12.56 19.54
N ALA A 83 -11.37 11.25 19.49
CA ALA A 83 -10.07 10.65 19.80
C ALA A 83 -8.98 11.05 18.80
N LEU A 84 -9.28 11.10 17.50
CA LEU A 84 -8.36 11.59 16.47
C LEU A 84 -7.98 13.06 16.68
N GLU A 85 -8.92 13.93 17.03
CA GLU A 85 -8.66 15.35 17.29
C GLU A 85 -7.71 15.51 18.50
N LEU A 86 -7.84 14.66 19.53
CA LEU A 86 -6.88 14.59 20.64
C LEU A 86 -5.48 14.15 20.16
N GLU A 87 -5.38 13.13 19.30
CA GLU A 87 -4.10 12.70 18.75
C GLU A 87 -3.44 13.81 17.91
N MET A 88 -4.22 14.51 17.08
CA MET A 88 -3.73 15.64 16.29
C MET A 88 -3.17 16.75 17.19
N ALA A 89 -3.83 17.05 18.30
CA ALA A 89 -3.34 18.02 19.28
C ALA A 89 -1.99 17.61 19.90
N LEU A 90 -1.75 16.30 20.11
CA LEU A 90 -0.45 15.80 20.60
C LEU A 90 0.67 15.99 19.57
N TYR A 91 0.38 15.83 18.28
CA TYR A 91 1.36 16.06 17.22
C TYR A 91 1.55 17.54 16.88
N GLN A 92 0.56 18.41 17.12
CA GLN A 92 0.64 19.83 16.76
C GLN A 92 1.91 20.52 17.27
N GLN A 93 2.30 20.26 18.54
CA GLN A 93 3.53 20.82 19.09
C GLN A 93 4.80 20.20 18.49
N LYS A 94 4.74 18.90 18.17
CA LYS A 94 5.88 18.12 17.64
C LYS A 94 6.17 18.43 16.18
N LEU A 95 5.19 18.93 15.44
CA LEU A 95 5.26 19.25 14.02
C LEU A 95 5.35 20.76 13.75
N GLN A 96 5.73 21.57 14.76
CA GLN A 96 5.94 23.00 14.54
C GLN A 96 7.03 23.25 13.49
N GLY A 97 6.72 24.10 12.52
CA GLY A 97 7.61 24.39 11.39
C GLY A 97 7.60 23.34 10.27
N LYS A 98 6.85 22.24 10.43
CA LYS A 98 6.64 21.23 9.39
C LYS A 98 5.40 21.55 8.56
N ARG A 99 5.41 21.16 7.30
CA ARG A 99 4.31 21.36 6.34
C ARG A 99 3.80 20.04 5.80
N ILE A 100 2.48 19.90 5.73
CA ILE A 100 1.83 18.71 5.18
C ILE A 100 1.54 18.92 3.69
N HIS A 101 2.15 18.08 2.86
CA HIS A 101 1.97 18.10 1.40
C HIS A 101 1.09 16.96 0.87
N GLN A 102 0.83 15.94 1.68
CA GLN A 102 -0.01 14.82 1.28
C GLN A 102 -0.87 14.34 2.46
N ILE A 103 -2.15 14.07 2.19
CA ILE A 103 -3.09 13.50 3.15
C ILE A 103 -3.79 12.33 2.46
N HIS A 104 -3.72 11.16 3.10
CA HIS A 104 -4.41 9.97 2.64
C HIS A 104 -5.37 9.46 3.72
N LEU A 105 -6.65 9.34 3.37
CA LEU A 105 -7.63 8.65 4.18
C LEU A 105 -7.78 7.22 3.68
N GLY A 106 -7.42 6.24 4.51
CA GLY A 106 -7.56 4.82 4.20
C GLY A 106 -8.08 3.99 5.37
N GLY A 107 -8.05 2.66 5.24
CA GLY A 107 -8.23 1.75 6.36
C GLY A 107 -9.34 0.73 6.17
N GLY A 108 -10.42 0.86 6.95
CA GLY A 108 -11.62 0.09 6.73
C GLY A 108 -12.41 0.67 5.56
N THR A 109 -13.12 1.77 5.80
CA THR A 109 -13.86 2.50 4.77
C THR A 109 -13.97 3.97 5.17
N PRO A 110 -13.09 4.87 4.69
CA PRO A 110 -13.19 6.31 4.96
C PRO A 110 -14.57 6.90 4.65
N THR A 111 -15.22 6.43 3.57
CA THR A 111 -16.58 6.85 3.20
C THR A 111 -17.69 6.34 4.12
N PHE A 112 -17.36 5.59 5.16
CA PHE A 112 -18.25 5.34 6.30
C PHE A 112 -18.62 6.66 7.00
N LEU A 113 -17.70 7.62 7.05
CA LEU A 113 -17.95 8.94 7.60
C LEU A 113 -19.06 9.66 6.81
N THR A 114 -19.97 10.32 7.51
CA THR A 114 -20.94 11.23 6.88
C THR A 114 -20.24 12.47 6.31
N ASN A 115 -20.93 13.23 5.46
CA ASN A 115 -20.38 14.48 4.93
C ASN A 115 -20.00 15.46 6.06
N GLY A 116 -20.84 15.57 7.11
CA GLY A 116 -20.53 16.39 8.29
C GLY A 116 -19.28 15.90 9.04
N GLN A 117 -19.11 14.59 9.17
CA GLN A 117 -17.94 13.97 9.80
C GLN A 117 -16.65 14.15 8.97
N LEU A 118 -16.74 14.06 7.64
CA LEU A 118 -15.62 14.37 6.73
C LEU A 118 -15.22 15.84 6.83
N SER A 119 -16.19 16.76 6.79
CA SER A 119 -15.94 18.19 6.98
C SER A 119 -15.29 18.47 8.34
N ARG A 120 -15.77 17.83 9.40
CA ARG A 120 -15.20 17.93 10.74
C ARG A 120 -13.75 17.48 10.77
N LEU A 121 -13.44 16.32 10.18
CA LEU A 121 -12.09 15.78 10.13
C LEU A 121 -11.13 16.75 9.42
N LEU A 122 -11.51 17.26 8.25
CA LEU A 122 -10.67 18.19 7.48
C LEU A 122 -10.48 19.52 8.23
N LEU A 123 -11.52 20.03 8.89
CA LEU A 123 -11.40 21.23 9.73
C LEU A 123 -10.43 21.02 10.91
N ALA A 124 -10.46 19.84 11.54
CA ALA A 124 -9.52 19.49 12.61
C ALA A 124 -8.07 19.40 12.07
N LEU A 125 -7.86 18.76 10.92
CA LEU A 125 -6.56 18.68 10.27
C LEU A 125 -5.98 20.09 9.99
N HIS A 126 -6.77 20.99 9.39
CA HIS A 126 -6.35 22.38 9.13
C HIS A 126 -6.11 23.20 10.41
N ARG A 127 -6.73 22.83 11.53
CA ARG A 127 -6.52 23.50 12.82
C ARG A 127 -5.19 23.11 13.46
N HIS A 128 -4.79 21.85 13.33
CA HIS A 128 -3.63 21.30 14.03
C HIS A 128 -2.35 21.28 13.18
N PHE A 129 -2.46 21.33 11.85
CA PHE A 129 -1.31 21.20 10.95
C PHE A 129 -1.26 22.33 9.91
N ASP A 130 -0.05 22.76 9.53
CA ASP A 130 0.17 23.62 8.36
C ASP A 130 0.06 22.76 7.10
N ILE A 131 -1.07 22.85 6.40
CA ILE A 131 -1.35 22.07 5.19
C ILE A 131 -1.10 22.97 3.98
N ALA A 132 -0.24 22.50 3.06
CA ALA A 132 0.06 23.21 1.84
C ALA A 132 -1.21 23.45 0.99
N ILE A 133 -1.28 24.60 0.33
CA ILE A 133 -2.44 24.96 -0.50
C ILE A 133 -2.65 23.99 -1.68
N ASP A 134 -1.56 23.40 -2.15
CA ASP A 134 -1.47 22.41 -3.22
C ASP A 134 -1.28 20.98 -2.68
N ALA A 135 -1.58 20.74 -1.39
CA ALA A 135 -1.46 19.42 -0.80
C ALA A 135 -2.32 18.39 -1.56
N GLU A 136 -1.75 17.21 -1.79
CA GLU A 136 -2.48 16.10 -2.38
C GLU A 136 -3.40 15.46 -1.34
N LEU A 137 -4.71 15.53 -1.57
CA LEU A 137 -5.71 14.84 -0.75
C LEU A 137 -6.26 13.63 -1.50
N SER A 138 -6.11 12.46 -0.88
CA SER A 138 -6.56 11.17 -1.42
C SER A 138 -7.42 10.38 -0.43
N ILE A 139 -8.38 9.60 -0.94
CA ILE A 139 -9.33 8.82 -0.12
C ILE A 139 -9.68 7.47 -0.76
N GLU A 140 -9.73 6.43 0.06
CA GLU A 140 -10.29 5.12 -0.31
C GLU A 140 -11.83 5.11 -0.19
N ILE A 141 -12.51 4.52 -1.18
CA ILE A 141 -13.96 4.52 -1.33
C ILE A 141 -14.48 3.08 -1.47
N ASP A 142 -15.47 2.73 -0.66
CA ASP A 142 -16.39 1.62 -0.98
C ASP A 142 -17.54 2.17 -1.84
N PRO A 143 -17.66 1.75 -3.12
CA PRO A 143 -18.70 2.20 -4.04
C PRO A 143 -20.10 2.19 -3.42
N ARG A 144 -20.42 1.18 -2.61
CA ARG A 144 -21.76 0.96 -2.04
C ARG A 144 -22.15 1.98 -0.98
N SER A 145 -21.18 2.72 -0.44
CA SER A 145 -21.36 3.70 0.65
C SER A 145 -21.21 5.16 0.20
N CYS A 146 -20.97 5.40 -1.09
CA CYS A 146 -20.59 6.70 -1.63
C CYS A 146 -21.56 7.15 -2.72
N ASN A 147 -22.59 7.92 -2.36
CA ASN A 147 -23.51 8.48 -3.34
C ASN A 147 -22.93 9.75 -4.03
N ASP A 148 -23.63 10.25 -5.04
CA ASP A 148 -23.26 11.45 -5.80
C ASP A 148 -23.02 12.66 -4.88
N ASP A 149 -23.87 12.86 -3.87
CA ASP A 149 -23.72 13.94 -2.90
C ASP A 149 -22.40 13.83 -2.13
N LYS A 150 -21.99 12.63 -1.77
CA LYS A 150 -20.71 12.38 -1.09
C LYS A 150 -19.52 12.64 -2.02
N LEU A 151 -19.56 12.20 -3.28
CA LEU A 151 -18.49 12.49 -4.25
C LEU A 151 -18.35 14.01 -4.50
N ARG A 152 -19.47 14.72 -4.68
CA ARG A 152 -19.49 16.19 -4.79
C ARG A 152 -18.93 16.85 -3.53
N HIS A 153 -19.26 16.32 -2.36
CA HIS A 153 -18.75 16.83 -1.09
C HIS A 153 -17.24 16.61 -0.92
N LEU A 154 -16.74 15.41 -1.23
CA LEU A 154 -15.30 15.10 -1.22
C LEU A 154 -14.53 16.06 -2.14
N ARG A 155 -15.04 16.31 -3.34
CA ARG A 155 -14.41 17.25 -4.26
C ARG A 155 -14.37 18.68 -3.72
N LYS A 156 -15.44 19.12 -3.05
CA LYS A 156 -15.52 20.43 -2.36
C LYS A 156 -14.54 20.54 -1.20
N LEU A 157 -14.24 19.44 -0.51
CA LEU A 157 -13.23 19.38 0.55
C LEU A 157 -11.78 19.37 0.02
N GLY A 158 -11.59 19.33 -1.30
CA GLY A 158 -10.26 19.37 -1.92
C GLY A 158 -9.66 18.00 -2.24
N PHE A 159 -10.39 16.90 -2.04
CA PHE A 159 -9.91 15.59 -2.51
C PHE A 159 -9.75 15.59 -4.03
N GLY A 160 -8.51 15.38 -4.47
CA GLY A 160 -8.13 15.32 -5.88
C GLY A 160 -7.96 13.90 -6.38
N ARG A 161 -7.75 12.92 -5.49
CA ARG A 161 -7.51 11.52 -5.85
C ARG A 161 -8.44 10.58 -5.09
N VAL A 162 -8.91 9.54 -5.76
CA VAL A 162 -9.82 8.53 -5.18
C VAL A 162 -9.37 7.12 -5.54
N SER A 163 -9.54 6.18 -4.62
CA SER A 163 -9.34 4.75 -4.87
C SER A 163 -10.63 3.99 -4.60
N PHE A 164 -11.21 3.34 -5.62
CA PHE A 164 -12.41 2.53 -5.46
C PHE A 164 -12.09 1.06 -5.26
N GLY A 165 -12.61 0.49 -4.17
CA GLY A 165 -12.54 -0.94 -3.92
C GLY A 165 -13.49 -1.75 -4.80
N VAL A 166 -13.09 -2.10 -6.02
CA VAL A 166 -13.91 -2.89 -6.98
C VAL A 166 -13.80 -4.39 -6.72
N GLN A 167 -12.58 -4.89 -6.58
CA GLN A 167 -12.20 -6.30 -6.34
C GLN A 167 -12.49 -7.21 -7.54
N ASP A 168 -13.76 -7.38 -7.90
CA ASP A 168 -14.24 -8.14 -9.06
C ASP A 168 -15.64 -7.65 -9.48
N LEU A 169 -15.99 -7.82 -10.76
CA LEU A 169 -17.29 -7.52 -11.33
C LEU A 169 -18.16 -8.77 -11.53
N ASP A 170 -17.58 -9.97 -11.42
CA ASP A 170 -18.33 -11.23 -11.47
C ASP A 170 -19.23 -11.39 -10.23
N GLU A 171 -20.54 -11.50 -10.44
CA GLU A 171 -21.54 -11.60 -9.38
C GLU A 171 -21.33 -12.83 -8.48
N LYS A 172 -20.92 -13.97 -9.05
CA LYS A 172 -20.67 -15.20 -8.28
C LYS A 172 -19.47 -15.02 -7.35
N VAL A 173 -18.40 -14.38 -7.84
CA VAL A 173 -17.25 -14.00 -7.01
C VAL A 173 -17.70 -13.05 -5.90
N GLN A 174 -18.44 -11.99 -6.25
CA GLN A 174 -18.94 -10.99 -5.31
C GLN A 174 -19.80 -11.59 -4.18
N ILE A 175 -20.72 -12.51 -4.52
CA ILE A 175 -21.54 -13.24 -3.54
C ILE A 175 -20.63 -14.06 -2.62
N ALA A 176 -19.68 -14.80 -3.17
CA ALA A 176 -18.77 -15.67 -2.41
C ALA A 176 -17.89 -14.88 -1.42
N ILE A 177 -17.60 -13.60 -1.71
CA ILE A 177 -16.82 -12.73 -0.83
C ILE A 177 -17.68 -11.76 0.00
N ASN A 178 -19.01 -11.85 -0.10
CA ASN A 178 -19.98 -10.96 0.55
C ASN A 178 -19.77 -9.47 0.22
N ARG A 179 -19.57 -9.18 -1.07
CA ARG A 179 -19.36 -7.83 -1.62
C ARG A 179 -20.14 -7.61 -2.91
N VAL A 180 -21.45 -7.88 -2.89
CA VAL A 180 -22.34 -7.59 -4.03
C VAL A 180 -22.40 -6.08 -4.27
N GLN A 181 -22.14 -5.68 -5.52
CA GLN A 181 -22.19 -4.32 -6.01
C GLN A 181 -22.42 -4.31 -7.53
N GLU A 182 -23.22 -3.37 -8.02
CA GLU A 182 -23.54 -3.29 -9.44
C GLU A 182 -22.41 -2.64 -10.24
N THR A 183 -22.11 -3.20 -11.41
CA THR A 183 -21.12 -2.62 -12.34
C THR A 183 -21.54 -1.22 -12.81
N ASP A 184 -22.83 -0.99 -13.02
CA ASP A 184 -23.35 0.32 -13.45
C ASP A 184 -23.17 1.40 -12.38
N LEU A 185 -23.21 1.05 -11.09
CA LEU A 185 -22.85 1.97 -10.01
C LEU A 185 -21.40 2.43 -10.13
N ILE A 186 -20.47 1.50 -10.40
CA ILE A 186 -19.04 1.82 -10.55
C ILE A 186 -18.82 2.69 -11.79
N ARG A 187 -19.44 2.34 -12.92
CA ARG A 187 -19.42 3.16 -14.16
C ARG A 187 -19.86 4.58 -13.89
N HIS A 188 -21.00 4.74 -13.23
CA HIS A 188 -21.57 6.04 -12.88
C HIS A 188 -20.61 6.85 -11.99
N GLN A 189 -20.09 6.25 -10.92
CA GLN A 189 -19.18 6.94 -10.01
C GLN A 189 -17.87 7.35 -10.66
N VAL A 190 -17.29 6.51 -11.51
CA VAL A 190 -16.07 6.83 -12.27
C VAL A 190 -16.34 7.98 -13.23
N ALA A 191 -17.45 7.97 -13.96
CA ALA A 191 -17.85 9.05 -14.85
C ALA A 191 -18.05 10.36 -14.07
N LEU A 192 -18.79 10.32 -12.95
CA LEU A 192 -19.02 11.47 -12.10
C LEU A 192 -17.71 12.03 -11.51
N CYS A 193 -16.76 11.19 -11.11
CA CYS A 193 -15.46 11.66 -10.65
C CYS A 193 -14.70 12.45 -11.74
N ARG A 194 -14.79 12.02 -13.00
CA ARG A 194 -14.20 12.78 -14.12
C ARG A 194 -14.91 14.11 -14.32
N GLU A 195 -16.24 14.12 -14.30
CA GLU A 195 -17.03 15.36 -14.42
C GLU A 195 -16.73 16.36 -13.30
N LEU A 196 -16.49 15.87 -12.08
CA LEU A 196 -16.12 16.68 -10.92
C LEU A 196 -14.64 17.11 -10.94
N GLY A 197 -13.83 16.63 -11.89
CA GLY A 197 -12.43 16.99 -12.03
C GLY A 197 -11.55 16.43 -10.91
N PHE A 198 -11.76 15.17 -10.52
CA PHE A 198 -10.74 14.40 -9.81
C PHE A 198 -9.55 14.15 -10.74
N ALA A 199 -8.33 14.35 -10.25
CA ALA A 199 -7.10 14.30 -11.03
C ALA A 199 -6.59 12.86 -11.27
N SER A 200 -6.89 11.93 -10.36
CA SER A 200 -6.51 10.53 -10.51
C SER A 200 -7.55 9.61 -9.86
N ILE A 201 -8.03 8.66 -10.64
CA ILE A 201 -8.97 7.61 -10.23
C ILE A 201 -8.25 6.27 -10.26
N ASN A 202 -8.13 5.62 -9.10
CA ASN A 202 -7.64 4.25 -8.98
C ASN A 202 -8.80 3.26 -8.81
N LEU A 203 -8.70 2.08 -9.43
CA LEU A 203 -9.56 0.93 -9.13
C LEU A 203 -8.74 -0.21 -8.54
N ASP A 204 -9.13 -0.66 -7.34
CA ASP A 204 -8.53 -1.82 -6.70
C ASP A 204 -9.23 -3.10 -7.18
N LEU A 205 -8.45 -4.06 -7.64
CA LEU A 205 -8.86 -5.40 -8.07
C LEU A 205 -8.14 -6.46 -7.26
N VAL A 206 -8.73 -7.64 -7.16
CA VAL A 206 -8.10 -8.78 -6.49
C VAL A 206 -8.19 -10.01 -7.38
N TYR A 207 -7.05 -10.65 -7.65
CA TYR A 207 -7.01 -11.94 -8.32
C TYR A 207 -6.69 -13.06 -7.32
N GLY A 208 -7.18 -14.27 -7.61
CA GLY A 208 -7.13 -15.42 -6.69
C GLY A 208 -8.36 -15.56 -5.77
N LEU A 209 -9.43 -14.80 -6.01
CA LEU A 209 -10.69 -14.90 -5.26
C LEU A 209 -11.47 -16.19 -5.60
N PRO A 210 -12.40 -16.63 -4.74
CA PRO A 210 -13.19 -17.82 -4.99
C PRO A 210 -14.00 -17.74 -6.29
N TYR A 211 -14.01 -18.82 -7.05
CA TYR A 211 -14.71 -18.98 -8.34
C TYR A 211 -14.21 -18.08 -9.49
N GLN A 212 -13.06 -17.43 -9.35
CA GLN A 212 -12.42 -16.77 -10.49
C GLN A 212 -11.85 -17.79 -11.48
N HIS A 213 -12.17 -17.60 -12.76
CA HIS A 213 -11.63 -18.34 -13.88
C HIS A 213 -11.10 -17.36 -14.94
N PRO A 214 -10.13 -17.76 -15.79
CA PRO A 214 -9.58 -16.87 -16.82
C PRO A 214 -10.63 -16.25 -17.72
N GLU A 215 -11.70 -16.98 -18.04
CA GLU A 215 -12.78 -16.52 -18.90
C GLU A 215 -13.60 -15.41 -18.24
N SER A 216 -14.09 -15.62 -17.01
CA SER A 216 -14.90 -14.62 -16.31
C SER A 216 -14.06 -13.41 -15.90
N PHE A 217 -12.81 -13.62 -15.51
CA PHE A 217 -11.92 -12.52 -15.17
C PHE A 217 -11.53 -11.70 -16.40
N ALA A 218 -11.52 -12.29 -17.60
CA ALA A 218 -11.35 -11.54 -18.86
C ALA A 218 -12.43 -10.46 -19.02
N GLU A 219 -13.68 -10.78 -18.67
CA GLU A 219 -14.81 -9.87 -18.77
C GLU A 219 -14.65 -8.71 -17.77
N THR A 220 -14.25 -9.03 -16.54
CA THR A 220 -13.88 -8.03 -15.53
C THR A 220 -12.78 -7.11 -16.04
N LEU A 221 -11.68 -7.66 -16.58
CA LEU A 221 -10.56 -6.87 -17.10
C LEU A 221 -10.98 -5.98 -18.28
N ALA A 222 -11.77 -6.50 -19.22
CA ALA A 222 -12.27 -5.76 -20.37
C ALA A 222 -13.14 -4.57 -19.94
N GLU A 223 -13.97 -4.74 -18.92
CA GLU A 223 -14.78 -3.67 -18.35
C GLU A 223 -13.91 -2.63 -17.63
N ILE A 224 -12.92 -3.05 -16.84
CA ILE A 224 -11.98 -2.12 -16.18
C ILE A 224 -11.20 -1.30 -17.20
N VAL A 225 -10.74 -1.91 -18.30
CA VAL A 225 -10.11 -1.19 -19.40
C VAL A 225 -11.07 -0.17 -20.03
N ARG A 226 -12.34 -0.54 -20.24
CA ARG A 226 -13.38 0.35 -20.77
C ARG A 226 -13.65 1.53 -19.84
N LEU A 227 -13.66 1.28 -18.53
CA LEU A 227 -13.77 2.34 -17.51
C LEU A 227 -12.60 3.31 -17.58
N SER A 228 -11.44 2.87 -18.06
CA SER A 228 -10.22 3.68 -18.28
C SER A 228 -9.74 4.47 -17.05
N PRO A 229 -9.65 3.87 -15.85
CA PRO A 229 -9.12 4.56 -14.68
C PRO A 229 -7.68 5.04 -14.92
N ASP A 230 -7.18 5.95 -14.09
CA ASP A 230 -5.81 6.46 -14.26
C ASP A 230 -4.79 5.49 -13.66
N ARG A 231 -5.22 4.74 -12.64
CA ARG A 231 -4.44 3.70 -11.97
C ARG A 231 -5.26 2.45 -11.72
N ILE A 232 -4.56 1.32 -11.64
CA ILE A 232 -5.12 0.04 -11.26
C ILE A 232 -4.19 -0.59 -10.24
N SER A 233 -4.74 -1.02 -9.10
CA SER A 233 -4.04 -1.85 -8.12
C SER A 233 -4.60 -3.26 -8.19
N LEU A 234 -3.81 -4.21 -8.68
CA LEU A 234 -4.17 -5.62 -8.85
C LEU A 234 -3.54 -6.47 -7.74
N PHE A 235 -4.26 -6.67 -6.65
CA PHE A 235 -3.75 -7.39 -5.49
C PHE A 235 -3.89 -8.91 -5.62
N SER A 236 -2.84 -9.63 -5.26
CA SER A 236 -2.91 -11.07 -5.03
C SER A 236 -3.70 -11.37 -3.75
N TYR A 237 -4.73 -12.21 -3.84
CA TYR A 237 -5.49 -12.64 -2.67
C TYR A 237 -4.59 -13.45 -1.71
N ALA A 238 -4.51 -12.99 -0.46
CA ALA A 238 -3.81 -13.65 0.63
C ALA A 238 -4.82 -14.37 1.54
N HIS A 239 -4.96 -15.68 1.36
CA HIS A 239 -5.82 -16.53 2.16
C HIS A 239 -5.10 -17.06 3.40
N LEU A 240 -5.40 -16.47 4.57
CA LEU A 240 -4.84 -16.80 5.88
C LEU A 240 -5.97 -16.88 6.94
N PRO A 241 -6.92 -17.84 6.83
CA PRO A 241 -8.12 -17.93 7.68
C PRO A 241 -7.83 -18.20 9.16
N ALA A 242 -6.62 -18.66 9.49
CA ALA A 242 -6.13 -18.74 10.86
C ALA A 242 -5.96 -17.36 11.51
N ARG A 243 -5.54 -16.36 10.73
CA ARG A 243 -5.34 -14.97 11.17
C ARG A 243 -6.57 -14.10 10.93
N PHE A 244 -7.28 -14.30 9.82
CA PHE A 244 -8.44 -13.51 9.43
C PHE A 244 -9.71 -14.37 9.45
N ALA A 245 -10.40 -14.37 10.59
CA ALA A 245 -11.53 -15.28 10.82
C ALA A 245 -12.64 -15.21 9.76
N ALA A 246 -12.86 -14.05 9.14
CA ALA A 246 -13.86 -13.87 8.08
C ALA A 246 -13.58 -14.74 6.84
N GLN A 247 -12.30 -15.00 6.54
CA GLN A 247 -11.90 -15.81 5.39
C GLN A 247 -12.32 -17.27 5.52
N ARG A 248 -12.63 -17.77 6.74
CA ARG A 248 -13.21 -19.12 6.95
C ARG A 248 -14.58 -19.30 6.32
N LYS A 249 -15.23 -18.22 5.91
CA LYS A 249 -16.51 -18.25 5.17
C LYS A 249 -16.32 -18.48 3.67
N ILE A 250 -15.09 -18.41 3.17
CA ILE A 250 -14.75 -18.75 1.79
C ILE A 250 -14.36 -20.23 1.75
N PRO A 251 -15.01 -21.07 0.93
CA PRO A 251 -14.63 -22.48 0.81
C PRO A 251 -13.27 -22.63 0.13
N ASP A 252 -12.31 -23.32 0.75
CA ASP A 252 -10.97 -23.54 0.17
C ASP A 252 -11.02 -24.15 -1.23
N ALA A 253 -11.94 -25.09 -1.48
CA ALA A 253 -12.14 -25.73 -2.78
C ALA A 253 -12.66 -24.79 -3.89
N SER A 254 -13.14 -23.60 -3.54
CA SER A 254 -13.55 -22.58 -4.51
C SER A 254 -12.39 -21.70 -4.97
N LEU A 255 -11.24 -21.75 -4.29
CA LEU A 255 -10.08 -20.93 -4.64
C LEU A 255 -9.38 -21.50 -5.89
N PRO A 256 -8.92 -20.64 -6.81
CA PRO A 256 -8.11 -21.08 -7.93
C PRO A 256 -6.79 -21.68 -7.42
N ASP A 257 -6.33 -22.72 -8.10
CA ASP A 257 -5.01 -23.29 -7.85
C ASP A 257 -3.89 -22.33 -8.27
N SER A 258 -2.64 -22.69 -7.97
CA SER A 258 -1.50 -21.80 -8.26
C SER A 258 -1.35 -21.51 -9.76
N ALA A 259 -1.59 -22.50 -10.63
CA ALA A 259 -1.48 -22.34 -12.07
C ALA A 259 -2.54 -21.37 -12.62
N THR A 260 -3.80 -21.53 -12.17
CA THR A 260 -4.91 -20.65 -12.54
C THR A 260 -4.65 -19.23 -12.06
N LYS A 261 -4.25 -19.06 -10.79
CA LYS A 261 -3.96 -17.75 -10.20
C LYS A 261 -2.88 -16.98 -10.98
N LEU A 262 -1.91 -17.69 -11.54
CA LEU A 262 -0.88 -17.11 -12.40
C LEU A 262 -1.36 -16.78 -13.79
N ALA A 263 -2.22 -17.61 -14.38
CA ALA A 263 -2.87 -17.29 -15.64
C ALA A 263 -3.68 -15.99 -15.51
N LEU A 264 -4.40 -15.81 -14.40
CA LEU A 264 -5.12 -14.56 -14.09
C LEU A 264 -4.18 -13.36 -14.02
N LEU A 265 -3.03 -13.49 -13.34
CA LEU A 265 -2.03 -12.43 -13.27
C LEU A 265 -1.47 -12.06 -14.65
N GLN A 266 -1.01 -13.05 -15.43
CA GLN A 266 -0.48 -12.81 -16.77
C GLN A 266 -1.53 -12.14 -17.67
N GLN A 267 -2.74 -12.68 -17.68
CA GLN A 267 -3.84 -12.14 -18.48
C GLN A 267 -4.13 -10.68 -18.12
N SER A 268 -4.06 -10.33 -16.83
CA SER A 268 -4.24 -8.94 -16.38
C SER A 268 -3.14 -8.02 -16.88
N ILE A 269 -1.87 -8.45 -16.75
CA ILE A 269 -0.72 -7.68 -17.24
C ILE A 269 -0.85 -7.45 -18.74
N ASP A 270 -1.11 -8.50 -19.50
CA ASP A 270 -1.25 -8.41 -20.96
C ASP A 270 -2.41 -7.47 -21.34
N ALA A 271 -3.56 -7.59 -20.67
CA ALA A 271 -4.72 -6.73 -20.92
C ALA A 271 -4.43 -5.26 -20.62
N PHE A 272 -3.77 -4.96 -19.50
CA PHE A 272 -3.47 -3.58 -19.11
C PHE A 272 -2.34 -2.98 -19.96
N GLU A 273 -1.28 -3.73 -20.27
CA GLU A 273 -0.22 -3.25 -21.17
C GLU A 273 -0.75 -3.00 -22.59
N GLN A 274 -1.61 -3.89 -23.11
CA GLN A 274 -2.28 -3.68 -24.41
C GLN A 274 -3.21 -2.48 -24.41
N ALA A 275 -3.83 -2.18 -23.26
CA ALA A 275 -4.62 -0.97 -23.06
C ALA A 275 -3.79 0.30 -22.81
N GLY A 276 -2.45 0.20 -22.81
CA GLY A 276 -1.53 1.32 -22.71
C GLY A 276 -1.11 1.70 -21.28
N TYR A 277 -1.43 0.88 -20.27
CA TYR A 277 -0.95 1.11 -18.92
C TYR A 277 0.51 0.66 -18.78
N GLN A 278 1.31 1.46 -18.07
CA GLN A 278 2.65 1.08 -17.64
C GLN A 278 2.55 0.23 -16.37
N PHE A 279 3.21 -0.93 -16.38
CA PHE A 279 3.44 -1.70 -15.15
C PHE A 279 4.47 -0.96 -14.28
N ILE A 280 3.99 -0.28 -13.24
CA ILE A 280 4.83 0.46 -12.29
C ILE A 280 5.61 -0.52 -11.42
N GLY A 281 4.96 -1.60 -10.98
CA GLY A 281 5.64 -2.68 -10.27
C GLY A 281 4.73 -3.35 -9.25
N MET A 282 5.11 -4.56 -8.83
CA MET A 282 4.31 -5.42 -7.95
C MET A 282 2.87 -5.59 -8.44
N ASP A 283 1.96 -4.79 -7.89
CA ASP A 283 0.52 -4.81 -8.10
C ASP A 283 -0.01 -3.53 -8.79
N HIS A 284 0.83 -2.55 -9.13
CA HIS A 284 0.37 -1.26 -9.63
C HIS A 284 0.61 -1.05 -11.13
N PHE A 285 -0.43 -0.54 -11.79
CA PHE A 285 -0.43 -0.08 -13.17
C PHE A 285 -0.91 1.37 -13.21
N ALA A 286 -0.34 2.18 -14.08
CA ALA A 286 -0.74 3.58 -14.26
C ALA A 286 -0.62 4.00 -15.72
N LYS A 287 -1.42 4.99 -16.14
CA LYS A 287 -1.25 5.58 -17.47
C LYS A 287 0.14 6.24 -17.60
N PRO A 288 0.74 6.33 -18.80
CA PRO A 288 2.09 6.86 -18.97
C PRO A 288 2.26 8.32 -18.56
N ASP A 289 1.16 9.10 -18.59
CA ASP A 289 1.12 10.49 -18.18
C ASP A 289 0.80 10.70 -16.69
N ASP A 290 0.50 9.63 -15.96
CA ASP A 290 0.35 9.66 -14.50
C ASP A 290 1.67 10.02 -13.81
N GLU A 291 1.57 10.71 -12.68
CA GLU A 291 2.74 11.15 -11.90
C GLU A 291 3.64 9.99 -11.43
N LEU A 292 3.11 8.80 -11.15
CA LEU A 292 3.92 7.64 -10.74
C LEU A 292 4.76 7.14 -11.91
N ALA A 293 4.17 7.06 -13.10
CA ALA A 293 4.88 6.65 -14.31
C ALA A 293 6.01 7.64 -14.64
N LYS A 294 5.70 8.95 -14.60
CA LYS A 294 6.69 10.02 -14.80
C LYS A 294 7.79 9.99 -13.74
N ALA A 295 7.44 9.82 -12.46
CA ALA A 295 8.42 9.74 -11.38
C ALA A 295 9.33 8.52 -11.53
N GLN A 296 8.79 7.37 -11.95
CA GLN A 296 9.58 6.17 -12.20
C GLN A 296 10.62 6.38 -13.32
N GLN A 297 10.18 6.95 -14.44
CA GLN A 297 11.05 7.24 -15.60
C GLN A 297 12.18 8.22 -15.25
N GLN A 298 11.93 9.11 -14.29
CA GLN A 298 12.90 10.10 -13.82
C GLN A 298 13.74 9.64 -12.62
N GLY A 299 13.57 8.40 -12.15
CA GLY A 299 14.32 7.89 -10.98
C GLY A 299 13.89 8.52 -9.64
N ARG A 300 12.65 9.00 -9.53
CA ARG A 300 12.10 9.72 -8.36
C ARG A 300 10.87 9.06 -7.72
N LEU A 301 10.46 7.88 -8.21
CA LEU A 301 9.38 7.10 -7.63
C LEU A 301 9.77 6.64 -6.23
N GLN A 302 8.85 6.82 -5.30
CA GLN A 302 9.02 6.45 -3.91
C GLN A 302 7.98 5.40 -3.51
N ARG A 303 8.16 4.82 -2.32
CA ARG A 303 7.20 3.89 -1.73
C ARG A 303 7.08 4.12 -0.23
N ASN A 304 5.85 4.02 0.28
CA ASN A 304 5.54 4.04 1.70
C ASN A 304 4.47 2.99 2.04
N PHE A 305 3.86 3.09 3.22
CA PHE A 305 2.85 2.13 3.68
C PHE A 305 1.55 2.09 2.86
N GLN A 306 1.25 3.15 2.10
CA GLN A 306 0.07 3.23 1.24
C GLN A 306 0.33 2.67 -0.16
N GLY A 307 1.60 2.53 -0.57
CA GLY A 307 1.98 2.04 -1.89
C GLY A 307 3.01 2.93 -2.56
N TYR A 308 3.00 2.96 -3.89
CA TYR A 308 3.86 3.87 -4.65
C TYR A 308 3.36 5.30 -4.55
N THR A 309 4.30 6.22 -4.48
CA THR A 309 4.05 7.63 -4.21
C THR A 309 5.15 8.49 -4.84
N THR A 310 4.86 9.77 -5.04
CA THR A 310 5.84 10.79 -5.45
C THR A 310 6.46 11.49 -4.23
N HIS A 311 5.83 11.36 -3.05
CA HIS A 311 6.23 12.00 -1.79
C HIS A 311 6.10 11.06 -0.59
N GLY A 312 6.73 11.42 0.53
CA GLY A 312 6.46 10.79 1.83
C GLY A 312 7.22 9.50 2.13
N GLN A 313 8.22 9.11 1.32
CA GLN A 313 9.17 8.09 1.78
C GLN A 313 10.00 8.65 2.94
N ASP A 314 9.95 7.92 4.07
CA ASP A 314 10.65 8.29 5.30
C ASP A 314 10.24 9.67 5.88
N ALA A 315 9.02 10.09 5.59
CA ALA A 315 8.41 11.36 6.01
C ALA A 315 6.88 11.23 6.18
N LEU A 316 6.42 10.11 6.74
CA LEU A 316 4.99 9.77 6.88
C LEU A 316 4.59 9.68 8.36
N ILE A 317 3.56 10.41 8.75
CA ILE A 317 2.88 10.29 10.04
C ILE A 317 1.55 9.55 9.85
N GLY A 318 1.39 8.46 10.58
CA GLY A 318 0.14 7.72 10.69
C GLY A 318 -0.65 8.17 11.93
N LEU A 319 -1.91 8.55 11.73
CA LEU A 319 -2.89 8.88 12.77
C LEU A 319 -4.00 7.85 12.82
N GLY A 320 -4.54 7.60 14.00
CA GLY A 320 -5.59 6.62 14.25
C GLY A 320 -5.09 5.23 14.61
N VAL A 321 -6.03 4.40 15.07
CA VAL A 321 -5.82 2.98 15.39
C VAL A 321 -5.06 2.24 14.27
N SER A 322 -4.07 1.44 14.67
CA SER A 322 -3.20 0.61 13.82
C SER A 322 -2.25 1.31 12.85
N SER A 323 -2.38 2.63 12.69
CA SER A 323 -1.56 3.41 11.77
C SER A 323 -0.07 3.26 12.06
N ILE A 324 0.72 3.31 10.99
CA ILE A 324 2.18 3.23 11.05
C ILE A 324 2.75 4.52 10.51
N SER A 325 3.66 5.10 11.27
CA SER A 325 4.49 6.22 10.88
C SER A 325 5.88 5.72 10.52
N GLN A 326 6.54 6.43 9.61
CA GLN A 326 7.95 6.23 9.26
C GLN A 326 8.56 7.59 8.96
N VAL A 327 9.47 8.03 9.83
CA VAL A 327 10.16 9.31 9.69
C VAL A 327 11.63 9.17 10.06
N ASN A 328 12.51 9.64 9.18
CA ASN A 328 13.96 9.69 9.38
C ASN A 328 14.57 8.41 9.98
N GLY A 329 14.20 7.24 9.45
CA GLY A 329 14.69 5.95 9.91
C GLY A 329 14.10 5.48 11.25
N VAL A 330 12.99 6.05 11.71
CA VAL A 330 12.24 5.55 12.87
C VAL A 330 10.83 5.17 12.43
N LEU A 331 10.43 3.94 12.75
CA LEU A 331 9.08 3.44 12.51
C LEU A 331 8.36 3.27 13.84
N TRP A 332 7.09 3.68 13.88
CA TRP A 332 6.24 3.42 15.04
C TRP A 332 4.81 3.12 14.61
N GLN A 333 4.17 2.22 15.34
CA GLN A 333 2.83 1.75 15.09
C GLN A 333 1.93 2.07 16.27
N ASN A 334 0.80 2.71 15.99
CA ASN A 334 -0.27 2.94 16.93
C ASN A 334 -0.94 1.63 17.36
N ALA A 335 -1.54 1.63 18.55
CA ALA A 335 -2.31 0.51 19.07
C ALA A 335 -3.29 -0.05 18.04
N LYS A 336 -3.30 -1.38 17.87
CA LYS A 336 -4.11 -2.05 16.83
C LYS A 336 -5.59 -2.21 17.17
N GLU A 337 -5.92 -2.08 18.45
CA GLU A 337 -7.26 -2.26 18.98
C GLU A 337 -7.80 -0.93 19.52
N LEU A 338 -9.07 -0.63 19.20
CA LEU A 338 -9.71 0.62 19.59
C LEU A 338 -9.68 0.91 21.10
N PRO A 339 -9.90 -0.07 22.01
CA PRO A 339 -9.86 0.21 23.45
C PRO A 339 -8.51 0.78 23.91
N ALA A 340 -7.40 0.17 23.50
CA ALA A 340 -6.06 0.63 23.84
C ALA A 340 -5.73 2.00 23.20
N TYR A 341 -6.19 2.22 21.96
CA TYR A 341 -6.06 3.52 21.30
C TYR A 341 -6.82 4.62 22.06
N TYR A 342 -8.06 4.36 22.50
CA TYR A 342 -8.85 5.32 23.26
C TYR A 342 -8.29 5.58 24.67
N GLU A 343 -7.75 4.55 25.33
CA GLU A 343 -7.11 4.69 26.63
C GLU A 343 -5.93 5.66 26.57
N ALA A 344 -5.07 5.55 25.55
CA ALA A 344 -3.97 6.49 25.33
C ALA A 344 -4.48 7.94 25.16
N MET A 345 -5.57 8.14 24.41
CA MET A 345 -6.16 9.47 24.23
C MET A 345 -6.71 10.06 25.53
N GLN A 346 -7.32 9.23 26.39
CA GLN A 346 -7.76 9.65 27.71
C GLN A 346 -6.59 10.07 28.61
N GLN A 347 -5.45 9.40 28.47
CA GLN A 347 -4.21 9.70 29.19
C GLN A 347 -3.40 10.85 28.56
N ARG A 348 -3.84 11.39 27.41
CA ARG A 348 -3.12 12.41 26.62
C ARG A 348 -1.70 11.97 26.25
N SER A 349 -1.52 10.69 25.94
CA SER A 349 -0.26 10.10 25.50
C SER A 349 -0.35 9.66 24.04
N LEU A 350 0.79 9.59 23.34
CA LEU A 350 0.83 9.04 21.99
C LEU A 350 0.41 7.56 22.04
N PRO A 351 -0.45 7.09 21.12
CA PRO A 351 -0.99 5.73 21.17
C PRO A 351 -0.02 4.68 20.60
N VAL A 352 1.29 4.93 20.69
CA VAL A 352 2.33 4.08 20.11
C VAL A 352 2.45 2.78 20.92
N GLN A 353 2.27 1.66 20.23
CA GLN A 353 2.36 0.32 20.82
C GLN A 353 3.70 -0.36 20.50
N LYS A 354 4.23 -0.15 19.30
CA LYS A 354 5.50 -0.76 18.86
C LYS A 354 6.31 0.21 18.02
N GLY A 355 7.62 0.06 18.02
CA GLY A 355 8.49 0.83 17.13
C GLY A 355 9.80 0.12 16.81
N PHE A 356 10.60 0.78 15.97
CA PHE A 356 11.92 0.35 15.57
C PHE A 356 12.74 1.55 15.08
N SER A 357 13.98 1.68 15.55
CA SER A 357 14.93 2.68 15.06
C SER A 357 15.96 1.98 14.19
N LEU A 358 16.07 2.39 12.93
CA LEU A 358 16.98 1.80 11.96
C LEU A 358 18.43 2.08 12.34
N SER A 359 19.25 1.03 12.30
CA SER A 359 20.71 1.19 12.26
C SER A 359 21.16 1.76 10.91
N GLU A 360 22.43 2.16 10.79
CA GLU A 360 22.97 2.62 9.50
C GLU A 360 22.94 1.52 8.43
N ASP A 361 23.15 0.25 8.82
CA ASP A 361 22.98 -0.89 7.90
C ASP A 361 21.52 -1.03 7.45
N ASP A 362 20.56 -0.80 8.35
CA ASP A 362 19.14 -0.86 7.99
C ASP A 362 18.74 0.24 7.02
N LYS A 363 19.21 1.47 7.23
CA LYS A 363 18.94 2.60 6.33
C LYS A 363 19.54 2.33 4.94
N MET A 364 20.75 1.78 4.90
CA MET A 364 21.42 1.37 3.66
C MET A 364 20.60 0.31 2.91
N ARG A 365 20.18 -0.76 3.60
CA ARG A 365 19.35 -1.83 3.00
C ARG A 365 17.98 -1.32 2.59
N ALA A 366 17.36 -0.44 3.37
CA ALA A 366 16.10 0.19 3.01
C ALA A 366 16.22 1.02 1.72
N ALA A 367 17.29 1.79 1.57
CA ALA A 367 17.57 2.55 0.34
C ALA A 367 17.79 1.62 -0.86
N LEU A 368 18.56 0.55 -0.70
CA LEU A 368 18.79 -0.46 -1.74
C LEU A 368 17.48 -1.13 -2.17
N ILE A 369 16.70 -1.65 -1.22
CA ILE A 369 15.44 -2.34 -1.50
C ILE A 369 14.44 -1.39 -2.15
N SER A 370 14.34 -0.14 -1.64
CA SER A 370 13.48 0.88 -2.24
C SER A 370 13.86 1.17 -3.69
N GLN A 371 15.16 1.30 -3.98
CA GLN A 371 15.68 1.53 -5.32
C GLN A 371 15.31 0.37 -6.27
N LEU A 372 15.47 -0.89 -5.84
CA LEU A 372 15.13 -2.05 -6.68
C LEU A 372 13.62 -2.20 -6.89
N ILE A 373 12.81 -1.96 -5.86
CA ILE A 373 11.35 -2.05 -5.97
C ILE A 373 10.78 -0.93 -6.86
N CYS A 374 11.29 0.28 -6.74
CA CYS A 374 10.75 1.43 -7.46
C CYS A 374 11.30 1.55 -8.88
N HIS A 375 12.57 1.17 -9.12
CA HIS A 375 13.26 1.48 -10.37
C HIS A 375 13.80 0.27 -11.11
N PHE A 376 13.75 -0.92 -10.51
CA PHE A 376 14.25 -2.17 -11.12
C PHE A 376 15.73 -2.12 -11.52
N ASN A 377 16.50 -1.17 -10.99
CA ASN A 377 17.92 -1.06 -11.26
C ASN A 377 18.66 -0.28 -10.16
N LEU A 378 19.94 -0.58 -9.99
CA LEU A 378 20.85 0.04 -9.04
C LEU A 378 22.19 0.34 -9.73
N ASP A 379 22.65 1.58 -9.63
CA ASP A 379 24.01 1.98 -9.96
C ASP A 379 24.91 1.69 -8.74
N ILE A 380 25.79 0.71 -8.88
CA ILE A 380 26.61 0.21 -7.77
C ILE A 380 27.64 1.26 -7.33
N PRO A 381 28.45 1.88 -8.23
CA PRO A 381 29.38 2.94 -7.86
C PRO A 381 28.72 4.12 -7.14
N ALA A 382 27.59 4.62 -7.65
CA ALA A 382 26.88 5.73 -7.02
C ALA A 382 26.34 5.35 -5.63
N PHE A 383 25.85 4.12 -5.48
CA PHE A 383 25.40 3.60 -4.18
C PHE A 383 26.57 3.48 -3.20
N CYS A 384 27.70 2.91 -3.62
CA CYS A 384 28.91 2.82 -2.80
C CYS A 384 29.43 4.19 -2.38
N GLN A 385 29.40 5.18 -3.27
CA GLN A 385 29.78 6.55 -2.95
C GLN A 385 28.87 7.17 -1.89
N THR A 386 27.55 7.00 -2.05
CA THR A 386 26.54 7.55 -1.13
C THR A 386 26.69 6.97 0.28
N TRP A 387 26.91 5.66 0.37
CA TRP A 387 27.02 4.93 1.64
C TRP A 387 28.46 4.69 2.11
N GLN A 388 29.44 5.32 1.44
CA GLN A 388 30.87 5.22 1.75
C GLN A 388 31.40 3.77 1.84
N LEU A 389 30.92 2.90 0.95
CA LEU A 389 31.31 1.50 0.89
C LEU A 389 32.57 1.32 0.05
N ALA A 390 33.57 0.62 0.61
CA ALA A 390 34.77 0.25 -0.12
C ALA A 390 34.49 -0.82 -1.21
N ASP A 391 33.55 -1.73 -0.94
CA ASP A 391 33.16 -2.81 -1.85
C ASP A 391 31.70 -3.20 -1.59
N PHE A 392 30.87 -3.19 -2.64
CA PHE A 392 29.47 -3.55 -2.57
C PHE A 392 29.26 -5.02 -2.23
N TRP A 393 29.90 -5.92 -2.96
CA TRP A 393 29.69 -7.36 -2.84
C TRP A 393 30.34 -7.93 -1.59
N ARG A 394 31.37 -7.28 -1.04
CA ARG A 394 31.87 -7.61 0.30
C ARG A 394 30.87 -7.25 1.40
N THR A 395 30.18 -6.11 1.26
CA THR A 395 29.16 -5.66 2.23
C THR A 395 27.92 -6.55 2.16
N PHE A 396 27.52 -6.97 0.96
CA PHE A 396 26.36 -7.83 0.72
C PHE A 396 26.76 -9.24 0.26
N ALA A 397 27.73 -9.85 0.94
CA ALA A 397 28.30 -11.14 0.53
C ALA A 397 27.23 -12.23 0.34
N ASP A 398 26.32 -12.36 1.31
CA ASP A 398 25.22 -13.34 1.24
C ASP A 398 24.28 -13.09 0.05
N ALA A 399 24.12 -11.83 -0.36
CA ALA A 399 23.24 -11.47 -1.47
C ALA A 399 23.80 -11.98 -2.81
N CYS A 400 25.12 -12.06 -2.97
CA CYS A 400 25.74 -12.56 -4.19
C CYS A 400 25.31 -14.00 -4.50
N ASP A 401 25.39 -14.89 -3.51
CA ASP A 401 24.98 -16.28 -3.65
C ASP A 401 23.46 -16.40 -3.80
N ASN A 402 22.70 -15.62 -3.02
CA ASN A 402 21.24 -15.63 -3.09
C ASN A 402 20.68 -15.10 -4.43
N LEU A 403 21.41 -14.23 -5.11
CA LEU A 403 21.02 -13.71 -6.44
C LEU A 403 21.35 -14.68 -7.57
N ARG A 404 22.28 -15.61 -7.38
CA ARG A 404 22.75 -16.52 -8.43
C ARG A 404 21.62 -17.25 -9.17
N PRO A 405 20.60 -17.83 -8.49
CA PRO A 405 19.48 -18.46 -9.19
C PRO A 405 18.72 -17.52 -10.12
N PHE A 406 18.55 -16.25 -9.72
CA PHE A 406 17.84 -15.24 -10.52
C PHE A 406 18.67 -14.78 -11.73
N ILE A 407 20.00 -14.77 -11.59
CA ILE A 407 20.93 -14.48 -12.69
C ILE A 407 20.88 -15.62 -13.73
N ASP A 408 21.01 -16.87 -13.27
CA ASP A 408 21.02 -18.05 -14.13
C ASP A 408 19.68 -18.22 -14.89
N ASP A 409 18.57 -17.80 -14.28
CA ASP A 409 17.23 -17.81 -14.90
C ASP A 409 16.93 -16.56 -15.77
N GLY A 410 17.89 -15.64 -15.91
CA GLY A 410 17.71 -14.42 -16.72
C GLY A 410 16.67 -13.44 -16.17
N LEU A 411 16.48 -13.42 -14.85
CA LEU A 411 15.59 -12.49 -14.14
C LEU A 411 16.33 -11.24 -13.67
N VAL A 412 17.62 -11.38 -13.37
CA VAL A 412 18.50 -10.29 -12.93
C VAL A 412 19.76 -10.31 -13.80
N ARG A 413 20.26 -9.12 -14.14
CA ARG A 413 21.58 -8.93 -14.74
C ARG A 413 22.46 -8.18 -13.75
N VAL A 414 23.61 -8.76 -13.43
CA VAL A 414 24.65 -8.15 -12.60
C VAL A 414 25.90 -7.91 -13.45
N THR A 415 26.46 -6.71 -13.32
CA THR A 415 27.75 -6.29 -13.88
C THR A 415 28.54 -5.59 -12.78
N ASP A 416 29.79 -5.24 -13.03
CA ASP A 416 30.65 -4.55 -12.05
C ASP A 416 30.08 -3.18 -11.62
N SER A 417 29.26 -2.54 -12.46
CA SER A 417 28.70 -1.21 -12.21
C SER A 417 27.20 -1.18 -11.97
N ARG A 418 26.48 -2.28 -12.23
CA ARG A 418 25.01 -2.28 -12.25
C ARG A 418 24.39 -3.58 -11.81
N LEU A 419 23.33 -3.48 -11.01
CA LEU A 419 22.35 -4.54 -10.79
C LEU A 419 21.03 -4.13 -11.45
N GLU A 420 20.48 -4.97 -12.31
CA GLU A 420 19.25 -4.69 -13.06
C GLU A 420 18.27 -5.85 -12.99
N VAL A 421 17.03 -5.57 -12.60
CA VAL A 421 15.91 -6.51 -12.66
C VAL A 421 15.31 -6.44 -14.07
N LEU A 422 15.50 -7.53 -14.81
CA LEU A 422 15.02 -7.64 -16.19
C LEU A 422 13.48 -7.70 -16.23
N PRO A 423 12.82 -7.45 -17.37
CA PRO A 423 11.36 -7.42 -17.45
C PRO A 423 10.67 -8.64 -16.83
N LYS A 424 11.19 -9.86 -17.07
CA LYS A 424 10.69 -11.10 -16.43
C LYS A 424 10.90 -11.15 -14.92
N GLY A 425 11.97 -10.53 -14.42
CA GLY A 425 12.30 -10.48 -12.99
C GLY A 425 11.43 -9.52 -12.19
N ARG A 426 10.76 -8.54 -12.84
CA ARG A 426 9.93 -7.53 -12.14
C ARG A 426 8.81 -8.15 -11.31
N PHE A 427 8.27 -9.29 -11.74
CA PHE A 427 7.24 -10.04 -11.01
C PHE A 427 7.76 -10.66 -9.71
N TRP A 428 9.05 -10.96 -9.67
CA TRP A 428 9.75 -11.56 -8.55
C TRP A 428 10.59 -10.53 -7.78
N VAL A 429 10.35 -9.23 -7.98
CA VAL A 429 11.14 -8.15 -7.36
C VAL A 429 11.20 -8.28 -5.85
N ARG A 430 10.13 -8.78 -5.21
CA ARG A 430 10.11 -9.06 -3.76
C ARG A 430 11.09 -10.17 -3.38
N SER A 431 11.12 -11.25 -4.14
CA SER A 431 12.07 -12.35 -3.93
C SER A 431 13.52 -11.92 -4.19
N ILE A 432 13.74 -11.00 -5.14
CA ILE A 432 15.06 -10.42 -5.43
C ILE A 432 15.50 -9.48 -4.29
N CYS A 433 14.60 -8.64 -3.78
CA CYS A 433 14.90 -7.75 -2.66
C CYS A 433 15.20 -8.53 -1.38
N ALA A 434 14.57 -9.69 -1.20
CA ALA A 434 14.82 -10.59 -0.09
C ALA A 434 16.27 -11.10 -0.01
N CYS A 435 17.02 -11.09 -1.12
CA CYS A 435 18.45 -11.40 -1.11
C CYS A 435 19.27 -10.40 -0.28
N PHE A 436 18.74 -9.20 -0.03
CA PHE A 436 19.39 -8.12 0.71
C PHE A 436 18.82 -7.90 2.12
N ASP A 437 17.86 -8.72 2.54
CA ASP A 437 17.18 -8.59 3.83
C ASP A 437 17.97 -9.29 4.94
N ALA A 438 18.43 -8.53 5.94
CA ALA A 438 19.21 -9.06 7.06
C ALA A 438 18.36 -9.83 8.09
N TYR A 439 17.04 -9.65 8.08
CA TYR A 439 16.12 -10.22 9.06
C TYR A 439 15.38 -11.46 8.55
N LEU A 440 15.47 -11.75 7.25
CA LEU A 440 14.76 -12.88 6.66
C LEU A 440 15.49 -14.19 6.96
N GLN A 441 14.94 -14.96 7.91
CA GLN A 441 15.38 -16.34 8.15
C GLN A 441 14.64 -17.31 7.22
N GLN A 442 15.35 -18.27 6.63
CA GLN A 442 14.76 -19.31 5.78
C GLN A 442 13.64 -20.06 6.52
N GLY A 443 12.46 -20.20 5.89
CA GLY A 443 11.34 -20.98 6.43
C GLY A 443 10.31 -20.21 7.28
N GLN A 444 10.38 -18.88 7.37
CA GLN A 444 9.33 -18.12 8.07
C GLN A 444 7.98 -18.16 7.32
N MET A 445 7.07 -19.01 7.82
CA MET A 445 5.67 -19.15 7.35
C MET A 445 4.75 -17.97 7.71
N ARG A 446 5.30 -16.84 8.19
CA ARG A 446 4.51 -15.68 8.63
C ARG A 446 4.12 -14.72 7.49
N TYR A 447 4.74 -14.85 6.32
CA TYR A 447 4.45 -14.04 5.14
C TYR A 447 3.53 -14.77 4.16
N SER A 448 2.79 -14.01 3.35
CA SER A 448 2.04 -14.55 2.22
C SER A 448 2.98 -14.94 1.07
N LYS A 449 2.50 -15.82 0.20
CA LYS A 449 3.18 -16.14 -1.07
C LYS A 449 3.40 -14.90 -1.94
N VAL A 450 4.48 -14.93 -2.72
CA VAL A 450 4.81 -13.83 -3.64
C VAL A 450 3.82 -13.76 -4.79
N VAL A 451 3.28 -14.86 -5.32
CA VAL A 451 2.29 -14.79 -6.41
C VAL A 451 0.97 -15.48 -6.08
#